data_AF-A0A519KKL8-F1
#
_entry.id   AF-A0A519KKL8-F1
#
_cell.length_a   1.000
_cell.length_b   1.000
_cell.length_c   1.000
_cell.angle_alpha   90.00
_cell.angle_beta   90.00
_cell.angle_gamma   90.00
#
_symmetry.space_group_name_H-M   'P 1'
#
loop_
_entity.id
_entity.type
_entity.pdbx_description
1 polymer ?
#
loop_
_entity_poly.entity_id
_entity_poly.type
_entity_poly.pdbx_seq_one_letter_code
_entity_poly.pdbx_strand_id
1 'polypeptide(L)'
;EKNNGKPDLAFLERVFQKLLLNFTWWVNRKDYNGNNLFGGGFLGLDNIGAFDRNMEFNEGEHLEQADGTSWMAMYALNMMRISMELAVHNPVYEDMAIKFFEHYLYIAEAMENIGDGKQGLWNEEDGFFYDVLQLSNGDSVSLKLRSIVGLIPMFAVEVVEHSMLEKLPAFKKRMEWILRNKQDLTKLVSQWYVEGEGNKHLLSILRKTRLTKVLTRLVDEAEFLSDYGIRAMSKIYEKNPFRFTVHDQEHVVYYTPAESDSRMFGGNSNWRGPIWFPINFLIVESLQRFHFFFGDSFTIEYPKGSGVQKNLEEVSKDISDRLCGIFLKDENGNRAFNGGVEKFNNDPHFKDYIMFFEYFHGDNGRGVGASHQTGWTSTVAKLIQPRLTQK
;
A
#
# COMPACT_ATOMS: atom_id res chain seq x y z
N GLU A 1 -0.74 -1.89 -26.24
CA GLU A 1 0.49 -2.61 -26.64
C GLU A 1 0.40 -4.12 -26.50
N LYS A 2 0.12 -4.69 -25.32
CA LYS A 2 0.14 -6.15 -25.13
C LYS A 2 -0.86 -6.98 -25.96
N ASN A 3 -1.99 -6.40 -26.39
CA ASN A 3 -2.99 -7.14 -27.19
C ASN A 3 -2.88 -6.90 -28.71
N ASN A 4 -2.56 -5.67 -29.14
CA ASN A 4 -2.61 -5.24 -30.56
C ASN A 4 -1.37 -4.44 -31.01
N GLY A 5 -0.29 -4.42 -30.23
CA GLY A 5 0.96 -3.74 -30.57
C GLY A 5 0.95 -2.20 -30.56
N LYS A 6 -0.22 -1.55 -30.42
CA LYS A 6 -0.33 -0.08 -30.38
C LYS A 6 -0.66 0.45 -28.98
N PRO A 7 0.03 1.49 -28.49
CA PRO A 7 -0.38 2.22 -27.28
C PRO A 7 -1.63 3.07 -27.56
N ASP A 8 -2.51 3.21 -26.57
CA ASP A 8 -3.70 4.07 -26.64
C ASP A 8 -3.38 5.44 -26.00
N LEU A 9 -2.62 6.25 -26.73
CA LEU A 9 -2.16 7.56 -26.25
C LEU A 9 -3.33 8.52 -26.02
N ALA A 10 -4.35 8.49 -26.90
CA ALA A 10 -5.51 9.37 -26.77
C ALA A 10 -6.32 9.07 -25.49
N PHE A 11 -6.47 7.78 -25.13
CA PHE A 11 -7.04 7.41 -23.83
C PHE A 11 -6.17 7.95 -22.68
N LEU A 12 -4.86 7.74 -22.75
CA LEU A 12 -3.94 8.13 -21.69
C LEU A 12 -3.94 9.65 -21.45
N GLU A 13 -3.88 10.47 -22.51
CA GLU A 13 -4.01 11.93 -22.43
C GLU A 13 -5.35 12.36 -21.84
N ARG A 14 -6.46 11.74 -22.28
CA ARG A 14 -7.81 12.06 -21.78
C ARG A 14 -7.96 11.77 -20.28
N VAL A 15 -7.42 10.64 -19.82
CA VAL A 15 -7.47 10.27 -18.41
C VAL A 15 -6.52 11.14 -17.60
N PHE A 16 -5.32 11.43 -18.11
CA PHE A 16 -4.35 12.30 -17.45
C PHE A 16 -4.95 13.66 -17.06
N GLN A 17 -5.69 14.32 -17.96
CA GLN A 17 -6.34 15.60 -17.65
C GLN A 17 -7.35 15.50 -16.51
N LYS A 18 -8.13 14.40 -16.44
CA LYS A 18 -9.11 14.17 -15.37
C LYS A 18 -8.43 13.86 -14.04
N LEU A 19 -7.37 13.05 -14.08
CA LEU A 19 -6.56 12.73 -12.92
C LEU A 19 -5.86 13.99 -12.39
N LEU A 20 -5.38 14.88 -13.26
CA LEU A 20 -4.78 16.16 -12.87
C LEU A 20 -5.77 17.03 -12.06
N LEU A 21 -7.03 17.12 -12.50
CA LEU A 21 -8.08 17.85 -11.77
C LEU A 21 -8.34 17.22 -10.41
N ASN A 22 -8.42 15.88 -10.34
CA ASN A 22 -8.66 15.16 -9.10
C ASN A 22 -7.47 15.26 -8.12
N PHE A 23 -6.24 15.13 -8.62
CA PHE A 23 -5.02 15.34 -7.84
C PHE A 23 -4.99 16.76 -7.25
N THR A 24 -5.30 17.77 -8.07
CA THR A 24 -5.36 19.18 -7.63
C THR A 24 -6.43 19.39 -6.57
N TRP A 25 -7.58 18.71 -6.67
CA TRP A 25 -8.59 18.76 -5.62
C TRP A 25 -8.07 18.21 -4.29
N TRP A 26 -7.35 17.08 -4.30
CA TRP A 26 -6.73 16.52 -3.09
C TRP A 26 -5.76 17.50 -2.43
N VAL A 27 -4.82 18.06 -3.20
CA VAL A 27 -3.86 19.07 -2.72
C VAL A 27 -4.55 20.29 -2.11
N ASN A 28 -5.70 20.72 -2.63
CA ASN A 28 -6.37 21.92 -2.11
C ASN A 28 -7.38 21.65 -0.99
N ARG A 29 -7.85 20.42 -0.82
CA ARG A 29 -8.97 20.10 0.09
C ARG A 29 -8.61 19.15 1.21
N LYS A 30 -7.51 18.43 1.08
CA LYS A 30 -7.12 17.33 1.96
C LYS A 30 -5.70 17.44 2.51
N ASP A 31 -5.03 18.55 2.19
CA ASP A 31 -3.80 19.00 2.84
C ASP A 31 -4.16 20.21 3.72
N TYR A 32 -4.41 19.97 5.01
CA TYR A 32 -4.99 20.97 5.91
C TYR A 32 -4.04 22.15 6.15
N ASN A 33 -2.74 21.86 6.28
CA ASN A 33 -1.71 22.85 6.60
C ASN A 33 -0.94 23.33 5.35
N GLY A 34 -1.19 22.75 4.17
CA GLY A 34 -0.42 23.05 2.96
C GLY A 34 1.01 22.51 3.03
N ASN A 35 1.25 21.48 3.84
CA ASN A 35 2.57 20.92 4.12
C ASN A 35 2.79 19.56 3.43
N ASN A 36 1.90 19.17 2.51
CA ASN A 36 1.93 17.89 1.79
C ASN A 36 1.72 16.65 2.67
N LEU A 37 1.01 16.82 3.80
CA LEU A 37 0.43 15.72 4.56
C LEU A 37 -1.06 15.68 4.30
N PHE A 38 -1.57 14.48 4.03
CA PHE A 38 -2.94 14.31 3.58
C PHE A 38 -3.74 13.49 4.56
N GLY A 39 -4.91 14.01 4.91
CA GLY A 39 -5.80 13.37 5.86
C GLY A 39 -7.26 13.73 5.67
N GLY A 40 -8.10 12.93 6.31
CA GLY A 40 -9.52 13.18 6.46
C GLY A 40 -10.37 12.76 5.25
N GLY A 41 -11.64 12.51 5.51
CA GLY A 41 -12.54 11.90 4.54
C GLY A 41 -12.50 10.37 4.57
N PHE A 42 -13.36 9.77 3.76
CA PHE A 42 -13.52 8.34 3.69
C PHE A 42 -12.48 7.72 2.73
N LEU A 43 -11.45 7.08 3.27
CA LEU A 43 -10.40 6.36 2.51
C LEU A 43 -10.74 4.88 2.24
N GLY A 44 -11.97 4.45 2.56
CA GLY A 44 -12.43 3.07 2.37
C GLY A 44 -11.89 2.06 3.39
N LEU A 45 -11.30 2.53 4.49
CA LEU A 45 -10.77 1.72 5.60
C LEU A 45 -11.56 1.98 6.90
N ASP A 46 -12.87 1.76 6.84
CA ASP A 46 -13.90 2.26 7.76
C ASP A 46 -13.51 2.22 9.25
N ASN A 47 -13.27 1.03 9.79
CA ASN A 47 -13.02 0.82 11.22
C ASN A 47 -11.54 0.56 11.53
N ILE A 48 -10.59 0.90 10.63
CA ILE A 48 -9.17 0.56 10.80
C ILE A 48 -8.50 1.27 11.99
N GLY A 49 -8.96 2.49 12.29
CA GLY A 49 -8.43 3.33 13.36
C GLY A 49 -9.04 3.03 14.73
N ALA A 50 -8.48 3.64 15.78
CA ALA A 50 -9.00 3.52 17.14
C ALA A 50 -10.35 4.24 17.33
N PHE A 51 -10.58 5.30 16.56
CA PHE A 51 -11.78 6.13 16.55
C PHE A 51 -12.15 6.48 15.09
N ASP A 52 -13.32 7.09 14.89
CA ASP A 52 -13.74 7.59 13.58
C ASP A 52 -12.76 8.67 13.12
N ARG A 53 -12.10 8.42 12.00
CA ARG A 53 -11.11 9.32 11.40
C ARG A 53 -11.69 10.63 10.88
N ASN A 54 -13.01 10.78 10.85
CA ASN A 54 -13.72 12.03 10.58
C ASN A 54 -14.27 12.71 11.84
N MET A 55 -13.94 12.20 13.03
CA MET A 55 -14.32 12.85 14.28
C MET A 55 -13.75 14.28 14.31
N GLU A 56 -14.59 15.24 14.70
CA GLU A 56 -14.14 16.60 14.97
C GLU A 56 -13.34 16.60 16.27
N PHE A 57 -12.07 16.98 16.17
CA PHE A 57 -11.22 17.21 17.32
C PHE A 57 -11.38 18.65 17.82
N ASN A 58 -10.80 18.96 18.98
CA ASN A 58 -10.82 20.34 19.49
C ASN A 58 -10.11 21.30 18.51
N GLU A 59 -10.40 22.60 18.60
CA GLU A 59 -9.76 23.59 17.73
C GLU A 59 -8.21 23.46 17.77
N GLY A 60 -7.62 23.27 16.58
CA GLY A 60 -6.17 23.11 16.39
C GLY A 60 -5.68 21.65 16.37
N GLU A 61 -6.50 20.69 16.80
CA GLU A 61 -6.18 19.27 16.75
C GLU A 61 -6.59 18.66 15.41
N HIS A 62 -5.75 17.78 14.86
CA HIS A 62 -6.04 17.08 13.61
C HIS A 62 -5.22 15.81 13.46
N LEU A 63 -5.72 14.89 12.65
CA LEU A 63 -5.06 13.61 12.38
C LEU A 63 -4.30 13.69 11.05
N GLU A 64 -2.99 13.53 11.12
CA GLU A 64 -2.15 13.28 9.95
C GLU A 64 -2.15 11.78 9.66
N GLN A 65 -2.61 11.41 8.46
CA GLN A 65 -2.88 10.02 8.09
C GLN A 65 -1.75 9.46 7.22
N ALA A 66 -1.17 8.34 7.65
CA ALA A 66 -0.06 7.73 6.93
C ALA A 66 -0.50 7.13 5.59
N ASP A 67 -1.69 6.55 5.53
CA ASP A 67 -2.27 6.00 4.31
C ASP A 67 -2.69 7.09 3.32
N GLY A 68 -3.43 8.11 3.76
CA GLY A 68 -3.83 9.26 2.93
C GLY A 68 -2.63 9.91 2.23
N THR A 69 -1.58 10.18 2.99
CA THR A 69 -0.33 10.76 2.48
C THR A 69 0.38 9.82 1.49
N SER A 70 0.42 8.52 1.81
CA SER A 70 1.03 7.50 0.95
C SER A 70 0.27 7.30 -0.37
N TRP A 71 -1.06 7.38 -0.35
CA TRP A 71 -1.86 7.34 -1.58
C TRP A 71 -1.55 8.51 -2.49
N MET A 72 -1.35 9.70 -1.93
CA MET A 72 -0.94 10.87 -2.72
C MET A 72 0.49 10.76 -3.25
N ALA A 73 1.41 10.15 -2.50
CA ALA A 73 2.75 9.83 -2.99
C ALA A 73 2.69 8.87 -4.19
N MET A 74 1.92 7.78 -4.08
CA MET A 74 1.70 6.83 -5.17
C MET A 74 1.01 7.51 -6.36
N TYR A 75 0.03 8.38 -6.12
CA TYR A 75 -0.67 9.11 -7.17
C TYR A 75 0.29 10.07 -7.91
N ALA A 76 1.16 10.77 -7.19
CA ALA A 76 2.20 11.61 -7.81
C ALA A 76 3.14 10.78 -8.70
N LEU A 77 3.61 9.61 -8.23
CA LEU A 77 4.43 8.71 -9.05
C LEU A 77 3.70 8.18 -10.28
N ASN A 78 2.43 7.79 -10.15
CA ASN A 78 1.62 7.36 -11.29
C ASN A 78 1.45 8.48 -12.32
N MET A 79 1.16 9.70 -11.87
CA MET A 79 1.04 10.86 -12.75
C MET A 79 2.37 11.23 -13.41
N MET A 80 3.49 11.10 -12.69
CA MET A 80 4.84 11.22 -13.26
C MET A 80 5.04 10.18 -14.36
N ARG A 81 4.78 8.89 -14.09
CA ARG A 81 4.97 7.81 -15.06
C ARG A 81 4.11 8.00 -16.31
N ILE A 82 2.84 8.38 -16.15
CA ILE A 82 1.95 8.71 -17.27
C ILE A 82 2.51 9.89 -18.07
N SER A 83 2.96 10.95 -17.40
CA SER A 83 3.54 12.12 -18.08
C SER A 83 4.80 11.77 -18.86
N MET A 84 5.67 10.92 -18.29
CA MET A 84 6.87 10.43 -18.97
C MET A 84 6.52 9.64 -20.22
N GLU A 85 5.53 8.74 -20.14
CA GLU A 85 5.05 7.95 -21.28
C GLU A 85 4.53 8.86 -22.41
N LEU A 86 3.72 9.86 -22.07
CA LEU A 86 3.24 10.86 -23.03
C LEU A 86 4.38 11.73 -23.60
N ALA A 87 5.38 12.05 -22.76
CA ALA A 87 6.50 12.90 -23.13
C ALA A 87 7.41 12.30 -24.21
N VAL A 88 7.46 10.96 -24.32
CA VAL A 88 8.14 10.26 -25.42
C VAL A 88 7.54 10.64 -26.78
N HIS A 89 6.26 11.00 -26.82
CA HIS A 89 5.54 11.38 -28.05
C HIS A 89 5.32 12.89 -28.19
N ASN A 90 5.24 13.61 -27.07
CA ASN A 90 5.04 15.05 -27.04
C ASN A 90 5.84 15.67 -25.87
N PRO A 91 6.98 16.35 -26.14
CA PRO A 91 7.89 16.81 -25.11
C PRO A 91 7.30 17.83 -24.12
N VAL A 92 6.14 18.44 -24.43
CA VAL A 92 5.43 19.33 -23.50
C VAL A 92 5.08 18.64 -22.18
N TYR A 93 4.86 17.31 -22.19
CA TYR A 93 4.59 16.57 -20.97
C TYR A 93 5.82 16.36 -20.06
N GLU A 94 7.04 16.69 -20.50
CA GLU A 94 8.21 16.67 -19.62
C GLU A 94 8.05 17.63 -18.43
N ASP A 95 7.44 18.80 -18.63
CA ASP A 95 7.15 19.76 -17.56
C ASP A 95 6.22 19.16 -16.50
N MET A 96 5.23 18.36 -16.94
CA MET A 96 4.34 17.65 -16.03
C MET A 96 5.05 16.51 -15.31
N ALA A 97 5.91 15.76 -15.99
CA ALA A 97 6.73 14.73 -15.35
C ALA A 97 7.60 15.35 -14.25
N ILE A 98 8.26 16.47 -14.54
CA ILE A 98 9.06 17.24 -13.56
C ILE A 98 8.21 17.67 -12.38
N LYS A 99 7.04 18.29 -12.64
CA LYS A 99 6.12 18.73 -11.57
C LYS A 99 5.75 17.60 -10.64
N PHE A 100 5.39 16.43 -11.17
CA PHE A 100 4.93 15.31 -10.35
C PHE A 100 6.08 14.60 -9.64
N PHE A 101 7.27 14.56 -10.24
CA PHE A 101 8.49 14.13 -9.55
C PHE A 101 8.80 15.02 -8.35
N GLU A 102 8.80 16.34 -8.52
CA GLU A 102 9.04 17.29 -7.42
C GLU A 102 7.97 17.17 -6.34
N HIS A 103 6.71 17.06 -6.72
CA HIS A 103 5.61 16.93 -5.78
C HIS A 103 5.73 15.62 -4.96
N TYR A 104 6.12 14.51 -5.59
CA TYR A 104 6.43 13.28 -4.87
C TYR A 104 7.54 13.48 -3.83
N LEU A 105 8.61 14.21 -4.17
CA LEU A 105 9.70 14.49 -3.22
C LEU A 105 9.23 15.33 -2.03
N TYR A 106 8.36 16.32 -2.25
CA TYR A 106 7.79 17.11 -1.15
C TYR A 106 6.91 16.28 -0.23
N ILE A 107 6.08 15.38 -0.77
CA ILE A 107 5.30 14.43 0.05
C ILE A 107 6.23 13.53 0.86
N ALA A 108 7.25 12.97 0.20
CA ALA A 108 8.19 12.06 0.85
C ALA A 108 8.99 12.76 1.96
N GLU A 109 9.31 14.04 1.80
CA GLU A 109 9.94 14.87 2.83
C GLU A 109 8.99 15.13 4.00
N ALA A 110 7.73 15.47 3.72
CA ALA A 110 6.72 15.70 4.74
C ALA A 110 6.44 14.45 5.58
N MET A 111 6.44 13.26 4.96
CA MET A 111 6.30 11.98 5.67
C MET A 111 7.47 11.71 6.63
N GLU A 112 8.67 12.22 6.34
CA GLU A 112 9.85 12.12 7.19
C GLU A 112 9.83 13.14 8.33
N ASN A 113 9.40 14.36 8.01
CA ASN A 113 9.44 15.50 8.90
C ASN A 113 8.20 16.38 8.68
N ILE A 114 7.36 16.49 9.71
CA ILE A 114 6.11 17.27 9.66
C ILE A 114 6.40 18.79 9.81
N GLY A 115 7.66 19.19 10.00
CA GLY A 115 8.10 20.56 10.23
C GLY A 115 8.52 20.80 11.69
N ASP A 116 9.21 21.92 11.95
CA ASP A 116 9.63 22.38 13.29
C ASP A 116 10.40 21.37 14.16
N GLY A 117 11.10 20.41 13.53
CA GLY A 117 11.87 19.38 14.24
C GLY A 117 11.02 18.27 14.86
N LYS A 118 9.74 18.17 14.49
CA LYS A 118 8.82 17.12 14.96
C LYS A 118 9.00 15.84 14.15
N GLN A 119 8.78 14.70 14.80
CA GLN A 119 8.88 13.39 14.14
C GLN A 119 7.77 13.23 13.10
N GLY A 120 8.14 12.68 11.94
CA GLY A 120 7.23 12.36 10.85
C GLY A 120 6.24 11.24 11.16
N LEU A 121 5.65 10.70 10.09
CA LEU A 121 4.77 9.53 10.17
C LEU A 121 5.56 8.24 10.45
N TRP A 122 6.88 8.26 10.27
CA TRP A 122 7.78 7.14 10.56
C TRP A 122 8.24 7.14 12.01
N ASN A 123 8.01 6.02 12.71
CA ASN A 123 8.57 5.81 14.03
C ASN A 123 9.87 5.01 13.93
N GLU A 124 11.01 5.57 14.38
CA GLU A 124 12.32 4.92 14.23
C GLU A 124 12.54 3.73 15.18
N GLU A 125 11.99 3.81 16.40
CA GLU A 125 12.07 2.78 17.44
C GLU A 125 11.39 1.50 16.97
N ASP A 126 10.14 1.61 16.52
CA ASP A 126 9.42 0.49 15.95
C ASP A 126 9.98 0.19 14.55
N GLY A 127 10.22 1.19 13.73
CA GLY A 127 10.50 1.01 12.30
C GLY A 127 9.22 0.68 11.52
N PHE A 128 8.19 1.48 11.75
CA PHE A 128 6.87 1.35 11.13
C PHE A 128 6.22 2.72 10.97
N PHE A 129 5.28 2.83 10.03
CA PHE A 129 4.50 4.05 9.83
C PHE A 129 3.22 4.02 10.65
N TYR A 130 2.86 5.17 11.20
CA TYR A 130 1.67 5.36 12.03
C TYR A 130 1.00 6.69 11.70
N ASP A 131 -0.31 6.76 11.93
CA ASP A 131 -1.00 8.04 11.98
C ASP A 131 -0.47 8.87 13.17
N VAL A 132 -0.51 10.19 13.03
CA VAL A 132 -0.05 11.13 14.06
C VAL A 132 -1.18 12.09 14.40
N LEU A 133 -1.57 12.15 15.67
CA LEU A 133 -2.48 13.16 16.18
C LEU A 133 -1.67 14.41 16.54
N GLN A 134 -1.94 15.51 15.85
CA GLN A 134 -1.43 16.84 16.20
C GLN A 134 -2.32 17.45 17.27
N LEU A 135 -1.70 17.95 18.33
CA LEU A 135 -2.39 18.57 19.46
C LEU A 135 -2.36 20.10 19.36
N SER A 136 -3.37 20.75 19.93
CA SER A 136 -3.52 22.22 19.92
C SER A 136 -2.36 22.97 20.60
N ASN A 137 -1.67 22.30 21.53
CA ASN A 137 -0.48 22.83 22.20
C ASN A 137 0.81 22.73 21.35
N GLY A 138 0.73 22.17 20.14
CA GLY A 138 1.85 21.93 19.25
C GLY A 138 2.56 20.61 19.49
N ASP A 139 2.17 19.79 20.47
CA ASP A 139 2.69 18.43 20.60
C ASP A 139 2.09 17.51 19.53
N SER A 140 2.70 16.34 19.36
CA SER A 140 2.19 15.31 18.46
C SER A 140 2.28 13.94 19.11
N VAL A 141 1.30 13.09 18.83
CA VAL A 141 1.22 11.74 19.40
C VAL A 141 1.07 10.73 18.27
N SER A 142 2.05 9.83 18.16
CA SER A 142 2.02 8.73 17.21
C SER A 142 1.06 7.65 17.69
N LEU A 143 0.05 7.33 16.88
CA LEU A 143 -0.90 6.26 17.13
C LEU A 143 -0.27 4.94 16.72
N LYS A 144 0.49 4.30 17.63
CA LYS A 144 1.26 3.05 17.43
C LYS A 144 0.38 1.80 17.19
N LEU A 145 -0.65 1.91 16.36
CA LEU A 145 -1.55 0.86 15.90
C LEU A 145 -1.02 0.25 14.59
N ARG A 146 -0.53 -0.98 14.67
CA ARG A 146 0.04 -1.74 13.56
C ARG A 146 -1.06 -2.33 12.68
N SER A 147 -1.43 -1.59 11.66
CA SER A 147 -2.37 -2.02 10.64
C SER A 147 -1.78 -1.87 9.24
N ILE A 148 -2.56 -2.24 8.21
CA ILE A 148 -2.21 -2.00 6.81
C ILE A 148 -1.89 -0.54 6.51
N VAL A 149 -2.36 0.42 7.33
CA VAL A 149 -2.04 1.84 7.20
C VAL A 149 -0.53 2.06 7.20
N GLY A 150 0.20 1.36 8.07
CA GLY A 150 1.66 1.45 8.11
C GLY A 150 2.38 0.65 7.01
N LEU A 151 1.64 -0.15 6.24
CA LEU A 151 2.15 -0.92 5.08
C LEU A 151 1.92 -0.18 3.75
N ILE A 152 0.87 0.65 3.64
CA ILE A 152 0.52 1.41 2.44
C ILE A 152 1.66 2.29 1.88
N PRO A 153 2.56 2.90 2.68
CA PRO A 153 3.74 3.60 2.16
C PRO A 153 4.60 2.79 1.17
N MET A 154 4.57 1.45 1.27
CA MET A 154 5.27 0.54 0.36
C MET A 154 4.75 0.60 -1.08
N PHE A 155 3.49 1.02 -1.28
CA PHE A 155 2.84 1.06 -2.59
C PHE A 155 3.29 2.25 -3.44
N ALA A 156 3.85 3.28 -2.82
CA ALA A 156 4.51 4.38 -3.51
C ALA A 156 5.92 3.92 -3.95
N VAL A 157 5.95 3.15 -5.04
CA VAL A 157 7.17 2.62 -5.65
C VAL A 157 7.09 2.71 -7.17
N GLU A 158 8.07 3.36 -7.79
CA GLU A 158 8.23 3.39 -9.25
C GLU A 158 9.69 3.12 -9.62
N VAL A 159 9.87 2.39 -10.73
CA VAL A 159 11.19 2.06 -11.27
C VAL A 159 11.30 2.62 -12.67
N VAL A 160 12.24 3.53 -12.86
CA VAL A 160 12.52 4.16 -14.14
C VAL A 160 13.78 3.56 -14.74
N GLU A 161 13.66 3.01 -15.95
CA GLU A 161 14.79 2.50 -16.72
C GLU A 161 15.59 3.66 -17.31
N HIS A 162 16.92 3.55 -17.36
CA HIS A 162 17.79 4.59 -17.90
C HIS A 162 17.44 4.98 -19.34
N SER A 163 17.06 4.01 -20.16
CA SER A 163 16.66 4.21 -21.56
C SER A 163 15.44 5.11 -21.73
N MET A 164 14.55 5.18 -20.72
CA MET A 164 13.43 6.12 -20.70
C MET A 164 13.92 7.54 -20.46
N LEU A 165 14.89 7.71 -19.57
CA LEU A 165 15.43 9.02 -19.19
C LEU A 165 16.27 9.64 -20.30
N GLU A 166 16.96 8.82 -21.10
CA GLU A 166 17.66 9.30 -22.29
C GLU A 166 16.72 9.92 -23.32
N LYS A 167 15.44 9.50 -23.35
CA LYS A 167 14.41 10.09 -24.21
C LYS A 167 13.82 11.38 -23.65
N LEU A 168 14.08 11.71 -22.38
CA LEU A 168 13.47 12.82 -21.64
C LEU A 168 14.56 13.76 -21.05
N PRO A 169 15.27 14.51 -21.90
CA PRO A 169 16.45 15.26 -21.49
C PRO A 169 16.15 16.42 -20.52
N ALA A 170 14.98 17.07 -20.60
CA ALA A 170 14.63 18.14 -19.69
C ALA A 170 14.33 17.58 -18.29
N PHE A 171 13.58 16.48 -18.23
CA PHE A 171 13.33 15.74 -16.99
C PHE A 171 14.64 15.28 -16.34
N LYS A 172 15.50 14.59 -17.10
CA LYS A 172 16.81 14.11 -16.62
C LYS A 172 17.65 15.25 -16.03
N LYS A 173 17.77 16.37 -16.76
CA LYS A 173 18.52 17.54 -16.31
C LYS A 173 17.98 18.11 -15.01
N ARG A 174 16.65 18.23 -14.88
CA ARG A 174 16.03 18.79 -13.67
C ARG A 174 16.19 17.87 -12.47
N MET A 175 16.01 16.57 -12.67
CA MET A 175 16.21 15.59 -11.62
C MET A 175 17.68 15.56 -11.16
N GLU A 176 18.66 15.59 -12.07
CA GLU A 176 20.09 15.71 -11.71
C GLU A 176 20.41 17.02 -10.98
N TRP A 177 19.70 18.10 -11.31
CA TRP A 177 19.83 19.37 -10.58
C TRP A 177 19.31 19.23 -9.15
N ILE A 178 18.13 18.63 -8.94
CA ILE A 178 17.58 18.38 -7.60
C ILE A 178 18.55 17.49 -6.80
N LEU A 179 19.05 16.43 -7.43
CA LEU A 179 19.97 15.51 -6.76
C LEU A 179 21.29 16.16 -6.33
N ARG A 180 21.72 17.22 -7.02
CA ARG A 180 22.95 17.97 -6.65
C ARG A 180 22.69 19.08 -5.63
N ASN A 181 21.52 19.72 -5.68
CA ASN A 181 21.26 20.96 -4.96
C ASN A 181 20.32 20.80 -3.75
N LYS A 182 19.63 19.66 -3.62
CA LYS A 182 18.66 19.38 -2.54
C LYS A 182 19.02 18.08 -1.83
N GLN A 183 20.09 18.12 -1.03
CA GLN A 183 20.65 16.93 -0.37
C GLN A 183 19.71 16.25 0.65
N ASP A 184 18.71 16.97 1.17
CA ASP A 184 17.69 16.35 2.02
C ASP A 184 16.68 15.56 1.19
N LEU A 185 16.26 16.11 0.04
CA LEU A 185 15.40 15.40 -0.92
C LEU A 185 16.11 14.25 -1.64
N THR A 186 17.44 14.31 -1.81
CA THR A 186 18.20 13.19 -2.39
C THR A 186 18.16 11.96 -1.52
N LYS A 187 17.86 12.12 -0.23
CA LYS A 187 17.63 10.96 0.60
C LYS A 187 16.42 10.17 0.05
N LEU A 188 15.41 10.82 -0.48
CA LEU A 188 14.16 10.18 -0.89
C LEU A 188 14.25 9.49 -2.27
N VAL A 189 15.37 9.66 -2.99
CA VAL A 189 15.65 8.98 -4.26
C VAL A 189 16.74 7.93 -4.03
N SER A 190 16.46 6.69 -4.40
CA SER A 190 17.46 5.62 -4.34
C SER A 190 18.65 6.01 -5.22
N GLN A 191 19.86 5.90 -4.68
CA GLN A 191 21.08 6.47 -5.26
C GLN A 191 21.13 6.27 -6.78
N TRP A 192 21.03 7.37 -7.53
CA TRP A 192 21.01 7.41 -9.00
C TRP A 192 22.20 6.68 -9.66
N TYR A 193 23.31 6.57 -8.93
CA TYR A 193 24.56 5.95 -9.37
C TYR A 193 24.75 4.51 -8.87
N VAL A 194 23.85 4.01 -8.01
CA VAL A 194 23.84 2.58 -7.64
C VAL A 194 22.90 1.91 -8.61
N GLU A 195 23.48 1.45 -9.70
CA GLU A 195 22.83 0.59 -10.67
C GLU A 195 22.34 -0.65 -9.92
N GLY A 196 21.02 -0.77 -9.73
CA GLY A 196 20.44 -2.11 -9.79
C GLY A 196 20.79 -2.73 -11.15
N GLU A 197 20.77 -4.05 -11.27
CA GLU A 197 21.09 -4.70 -12.55
C GLU A 197 20.30 -4.08 -13.72
N GLY A 198 21.02 -3.54 -14.71
CA GLY A 198 20.46 -2.97 -15.94
C GLY A 198 20.13 -1.47 -15.91
N ASN A 199 20.84 -0.64 -15.14
CA ASN A 199 20.69 0.83 -15.13
C ASN A 199 19.25 1.28 -14.80
N LYS A 200 18.72 0.84 -13.65
CA LYS A 200 17.40 1.23 -13.17
C LYS A 200 17.51 2.24 -12.04
N HIS A 201 16.49 3.09 -11.90
CA HIS A 201 16.40 4.10 -10.86
C HIS A 201 15.10 3.90 -10.07
N LEU A 202 15.20 3.82 -8.73
CA LEU A 202 14.08 3.56 -7.84
C LEU A 202 13.62 4.84 -7.13
N LEU A 203 12.34 5.15 -7.27
CA LEU A 203 11.62 6.17 -6.50
C LEU A 203 10.70 5.44 -5.53
N SER A 204 10.98 5.53 -4.23
CA SER A 204 10.10 4.98 -3.20
C SER A 204 10.25 5.68 -1.86
N ILE A 205 9.14 5.78 -1.12
CA ILE A 205 9.12 6.21 0.28
C ILE A 205 9.97 5.29 1.16
N LEU A 206 9.94 3.98 0.86
CA LEU A 206 10.68 2.96 1.59
C LEU A 206 12.01 2.65 0.92
N ARG A 207 13.10 3.14 1.53
CA ARG A 207 14.47 2.70 1.23
C ARG A 207 14.72 1.28 1.71
N LYS A 208 15.75 0.62 1.18
CA LYS A 208 16.15 -0.76 1.55
C LYS A 208 16.08 -1.03 3.07
N THR A 209 16.67 -0.17 3.90
CA THR A 209 16.68 -0.35 5.37
C THR A 209 15.28 -0.30 6.00
N ARG A 210 14.47 0.71 5.65
CA ARG A 210 13.09 0.83 6.17
C ARG A 210 12.16 -0.22 5.58
N LEU A 211 12.33 -0.52 4.30
CA LEU A 211 11.64 -1.60 3.61
C LEU A 211 11.90 -2.92 4.33
N THR A 212 13.15 -3.24 4.68
CA THR A 212 13.45 -4.43 5.49
C THR A 212 12.69 -4.42 6.82
N LYS A 213 12.67 -3.31 7.58
CA LYS A 213 11.93 -3.23 8.86
C LYS A 213 10.42 -3.47 8.68
N VAL A 214 9.82 -2.90 7.62
CA VAL A 214 8.40 -3.10 7.29
C VAL A 214 8.13 -4.54 6.87
N LEU A 215 8.96 -5.10 5.98
CA LEU A 215 8.82 -6.46 5.49
C LEU A 215 8.98 -7.49 6.61
N THR A 216 9.90 -7.29 7.56
CA THR A 216 10.04 -8.18 8.72
C THR A 216 8.74 -8.30 9.51
N ARG A 217 7.93 -7.25 9.61
CA ARG A 217 6.60 -7.33 10.23
C ARG A 217 5.56 -7.94 9.32
N LEU A 218 5.54 -7.55 8.05
CA LEU A 218 4.62 -8.06 7.03
C LEU A 218 4.64 -9.59 6.98
N VAL A 219 5.83 -10.19 7.09
CA VAL A 219 6.06 -11.64 6.95
C VAL A 219 6.14 -12.38 8.28
N ASP A 220 5.73 -11.73 9.38
CA ASP A 220 5.61 -12.35 10.70
C ASP A 220 4.25 -13.00 10.86
N GLU A 221 4.22 -14.30 11.12
CA GLU A 221 2.99 -15.07 11.33
C GLU A 221 2.26 -14.67 12.63
N ALA A 222 3.00 -14.16 13.62
CA ALA A 222 2.42 -13.62 14.85
C ALA A 222 1.83 -12.21 14.67
N GLU A 223 2.09 -11.58 13.52
CA GLU A 223 1.54 -10.26 13.17
C GLU A 223 0.63 -10.36 11.93
N PHE A 224 1.18 -10.17 10.74
CA PHE A 224 0.41 -9.92 9.52
C PHE A 224 0.27 -11.15 8.62
N LEU A 225 1.26 -12.05 8.60
CA LEU A 225 1.28 -13.18 7.67
C LEU A 225 0.33 -14.29 8.11
N SER A 226 -0.61 -14.64 7.26
CA SER A 226 -1.58 -15.72 7.44
C SER A 226 -1.38 -16.79 6.37
N ASP A 227 -1.88 -17.99 6.60
CA ASP A 227 -1.98 -19.06 5.61
C ASP A 227 -2.83 -18.69 4.38
N TYR A 228 -3.58 -17.59 4.48
CA TYR A 228 -4.51 -17.14 3.46
C TYR A 228 -4.15 -15.76 2.87
N GLY A 229 -3.01 -15.16 3.26
CA GLY A 229 -2.55 -13.85 2.78
C GLY A 229 -2.08 -12.93 3.91
N ILE A 230 -2.17 -11.61 3.71
CA ILE A 230 -1.79 -10.60 4.68
C ILE A 230 -3.04 -10.04 5.38
N ARG A 231 -3.06 -10.13 6.72
CA ARG A 231 -4.12 -9.58 7.59
C ARG A 231 -4.13 -8.05 7.51
N ALA A 232 -5.32 -7.45 7.66
CA ALA A 232 -5.44 -6.00 7.68
C ALA A 232 -4.89 -5.35 8.98
N MET A 233 -4.74 -6.13 10.05
CA MET A 233 -4.24 -5.69 11.34
C MET A 233 -3.34 -6.75 11.96
N SER A 234 -2.32 -6.31 12.70
CA SER A 234 -1.41 -7.21 13.41
C SER A 234 -2.16 -8.08 14.42
N LYS A 235 -1.94 -9.40 14.35
CA LYS A 235 -2.55 -10.38 15.24
C LYS A 235 -2.13 -10.23 16.71
N ILE A 236 -1.07 -9.48 17.02
CA ILE A 236 -0.65 -9.20 18.40
C ILE A 236 -1.78 -8.60 19.26
N TYR A 237 -2.69 -7.86 18.62
CA TYR A 237 -3.82 -7.19 19.28
C TYR A 237 -4.94 -8.16 19.70
N GLU A 238 -4.82 -9.45 19.38
CA GLU A 238 -5.66 -10.50 19.96
C GLU A 238 -5.38 -10.68 21.45
N LYS A 239 -4.10 -10.67 21.84
CA LYS A 239 -3.67 -10.84 23.24
C LYS A 239 -3.40 -9.52 23.95
N ASN A 240 -2.90 -8.53 23.22
CA ASN A 240 -2.48 -7.24 23.76
C ASN A 240 -3.19 -6.12 23.00
N PRO A 241 -4.47 -5.84 23.27
CA PRO A 241 -5.23 -4.84 22.51
C PRO A 241 -4.56 -3.47 22.58
N PHE A 242 -4.63 -2.74 21.46
CA PHE A 242 -4.14 -1.36 21.44
C PHE A 242 -5.09 -0.48 22.24
N ARG A 243 -4.53 0.37 23.10
CA ARG A 243 -5.26 1.30 23.96
C ARG A 243 -4.73 2.70 23.74
N PHE A 244 -5.63 3.65 23.53
CA PHE A 244 -5.29 5.05 23.34
C PHE A 244 -6.32 5.92 24.06
N THR A 245 -5.86 6.86 24.87
CA THR A 245 -6.73 7.77 25.61
C THR A 245 -6.60 9.18 25.06
N VAL A 246 -7.72 9.78 24.68
CA VAL A 246 -7.83 11.19 24.28
C VAL A 246 -9.11 11.76 24.88
N HIS A 247 -9.06 12.98 25.41
CA HIS A 247 -10.20 13.65 26.06
C HIS A 247 -10.89 12.79 27.14
N ASP A 248 -10.09 12.13 27.98
CA ASP A 248 -10.55 11.21 29.04
C ASP A 248 -11.39 10.01 28.54
N GLN A 249 -11.41 9.76 27.23
CA GLN A 249 -12.03 8.58 26.63
C GLN A 249 -10.96 7.57 26.22
N GLU A 250 -11.10 6.33 26.73
CA GLU A 250 -10.25 5.22 26.32
C GLU A 250 -10.83 4.58 25.05
N HIS A 251 -10.01 4.52 24.00
CA HIS A 251 -10.27 3.77 22.78
C HIS A 251 -9.47 2.47 22.81
N VAL A 252 -10.17 1.35 22.61
CA VAL A 252 -9.56 0.01 22.59
C VAL A 252 -9.77 -0.63 21.23
N VAL A 253 -8.70 -1.19 20.67
CA VAL A 253 -8.73 -1.89 19.38
C VAL A 253 -8.22 -3.32 19.57
N TYR A 254 -9.08 -4.27 19.22
CA TYR A 254 -8.75 -5.69 19.18
C TYR A 254 -8.47 -6.13 17.75
N TYR A 255 -7.67 -7.19 17.62
CA TYR A 255 -7.65 -7.99 16.40
C TYR A 255 -8.98 -8.76 16.29
N THR A 256 -9.72 -8.55 15.21
CA THR A 256 -10.98 -9.25 14.91
C THR A 256 -10.87 -9.90 13.53
N PRO A 257 -10.72 -11.24 13.43
CA PRO A 257 -10.35 -11.86 12.18
C PRO A 257 -11.47 -11.90 11.13
N ALA A 258 -12.73 -11.67 11.51
CA ALA A 258 -13.87 -11.64 10.58
C ALA A 258 -14.85 -10.50 10.88
N GLU A 259 -15.93 -10.74 11.62
CA GLU A 259 -16.94 -9.72 11.88
C GLU A 259 -16.40 -8.60 12.77
N SER A 260 -16.86 -7.37 12.53
CA SER A 260 -16.48 -6.21 13.34
C SER A 260 -17.06 -6.33 14.75
N ASP A 261 -16.26 -5.95 15.76
CA ASP A 261 -16.70 -5.75 17.15
C ASP A 261 -17.24 -4.34 17.41
N SER A 262 -17.21 -3.48 16.40
CA SER A 262 -17.61 -2.08 16.45
C SER A 262 -18.72 -1.77 15.45
N ARG A 263 -19.59 -0.80 15.81
CA ARG A 263 -20.63 -0.24 14.94
C ARG A 263 -20.16 0.96 14.11
N MET A 264 -18.88 1.30 14.15
CA MET A 264 -18.29 2.37 13.33
C MET A 264 -18.65 2.12 11.85
N PHE A 265 -19.17 3.15 11.17
CA PHE A 265 -19.68 3.06 9.80
C PHE A 265 -20.71 1.92 9.56
N GLY A 266 -21.52 1.61 10.57
CA GLY A 266 -22.59 0.60 10.47
C GLY A 266 -22.14 -0.83 10.76
N GLY A 267 -20.84 -1.10 10.95
CA GLY A 267 -20.32 -2.40 11.41
C GLY A 267 -20.36 -3.54 10.40
N ASN A 268 -20.67 -3.27 9.12
CA ASN A 268 -20.75 -4.30 8.07
C ASN A 268 -19.36 -4.73 7.56
N SER A 269 -18.45 -3.76 7.44
CA SER A 269 -17.07 -3.97 6.99
C SER A 269 -16.12 -4.08 8.18
N ASN A 270 -15.08 -4.88 8.05
CA ASN A 270 -14.05 -4.99 9.07
C ASN A 270 -12.62 -4.99 8.50
N TRP A 271 -11.83 -4.03 8.93
CA TRP A 271 -10.42 -3.87 8.60
C TRP A 271 -9.49 -4.21 9.78
N ARG A 272 -10.01 -4.61 10.94
CA ARG A 272 -9.23 -4.91 12.15
C ARG A 272 -8.70 -6.34 12.22
N GLY A 273 -8.49 -6.98 11.08
CA GLY A 273 -7.93 -8.33 11.05
C GLY A 273 -8.16 -9.15 9.78
N PRO A 274 -9.28 -9.02 9.06
CA PRO A 274 -9.54 -9.84 7.88
C PRO A 274 -8.55 -9.60 6.75
N ILE A 275 -8.54 -10.51 5.78
CA ILE A 275 -7.75 -10.43 4.55
C ILE A 275 -8.59 -9.80 3.46
N TRP A 276 -8.04 -8.75 2.86
CA TRP A 276 -8.66 -8.00 1.77
C TRP A 276 -7.80 -8.12 0.51
N PHE A 277 -8.42 -8.61 -0.57
CA PHE A 277 -7.77 -8.80 -1.86
C PHE A 277 -7.14 -7.54 -2.46
N PRO A 278 -7.77 -6.34 -2.45
CA PRO A 278 -7.16 -5.17 -3.07
C PRO A 278 -5.81 -4.78 -2.45
N ILE A 279 -5.71 -4.78 -1.11
CA ILE A 279 -4.46 -4.46 -0.41
C ILE A 279 -3.42 -5.56 -0.64
N ASN A 280 -3.82 -6.84 -0.54
CA ASN A 280 -2.93 -7.96 -0.81
C ASN A 280 -2.38 -7.94 -2.24
N PHE A 281 -3.22 -7.60 -3.22
CA PHE A 281 -2.81 -7.43 -4.60
C PHE A 281 -1.76 -6.32 -4.75
N LEU A 282 -1.97 -5.15 -4.11
CA LEU A 282 -1.00 -4.06 -4.12
C LEU A 282 0.31 -4.42 -3.39
N ILE A 283 0.25 -5.22 -2.33
CA ILE A 283 1.44 -5.78 -1.66
C ILE A 283 2.25 -6.63 -2.64
N VAL A 284 1.59 -7.57 -3.33
CA VAL A 284 2.25 -8.43 -4.32
C VAL A 284 2.88 -7.61 -5.45
N GLU A 285 2.15 -6.67 -6.06
CA GLU A 285 2.68 -5.80 -7.11
C GLU A 285 3.86 -4.95 -6.62
N SER A 286 3.81 -4.43 -5.40
CA SER A 286 4.89 -3.63 -4.82
C SER A 286 6.14 -4.47 -4.58
N LEU A 287 6.01 -5.69 -4.05
CA LEU A 287 7.11 -6.64 -3.89
C LEU A 287 7.78 -6.96 -5.23
N GLN A 288 6.99 -7.19 -6.28
CA GLN A 288 7.49 -7.41 -7.64
C GLN A 288 8.21 -6.18 -8.19
N ARG A 289 7.72 -4.96 -7.91
CA ARG A 289 8.40 -3.71 -8.29
C ARG A 289 9.72 -3.51 -7.57
N PHE A 290 9.79 -3.79 -6.27
CA PHE A 290 11.06 -3.77 -5.54
C PHE A 290 12.01 -4.86 -6.02
N HIS A 291 11.53 -6.07 -6.32
CA HIS A 291 12.35 -7.12 -6.92
C HIS A 291 12.90 -6.69 -8.29
N PHE A 292 12.08 -6.06 -9.14
CA PHE A 292 12.53 -5.58 -10.45
C PHE A 292 13.73 -4.62 -10.37
N PHE A 293 13.84 -3.87 -9.26
CA PHE A 293 15.00 -3.02 -8.98
C PHE A 293 16.15 -3.75 -8.27
N PHE A 294 15.89 -4.45 -7.17
CA PHE A 294 16.94 -5.06 -6.33
C PHE A 294 17.46 -6.41 -6.84
N GLY A 295 16.71 -7.08 -7.73
CA GLY A 295 16.99 -8.43 -8.21
C GLY A 295 17.01 -9.47 -7.09
N ASP A 296 17.77 -10.53 -7.31
CA ASP A 296 17.94 -11.65 -6.36
C ASP A 296 18.81 -11.29 -5.14
N SER A 297 19.53 -10.17 -5.20
CA SER A 297 20.49 -9.75 -4.17
C SER A 297 19.83 -9.29 -2.86
N PHE A 298 18.55 -8.90 -2.91
CA PHE A 298 17.83 -8.47 -1.74
C PHE A 298 16.91 -9.57 -1.23
N THR A 299 17.35 -10.22 -0.15
CA THR A 299 16.61 -11.25 0.54
C THR A 299 16.15 -10.78 1.91
N ILE A 300 15.08 -11.42 2.39
CA ILE A 300 14.58 -11.32 3.75
C ILE A 300 14.34 -12.72 4.32
N GLU A 301 14.31 -12.84 5.64
CA GLU A 301 13.88 -14.08 6.29
C GLU A 301 12.38 -14.29 6.08
N TYR A 302 11.97 -15.45 5.54
CA TYR A 302 10.58 -15.72 5.19
C TYR A 302 10.15 -17.18 5.43
N PRO A 303 9.14 -17.43 6.29
CA PRO A 303 8.54 -16.47 7.24
C PRO A 303 9.57 -15.95 8.25
N LYS A 304 9.27 -14.86 8.95
CA LYS A 304 10.14 -14.33 10.01
C LYS A 304 10.42 -15.43 11.05
N GLY A 305 11.67 -15.60 11.45
CA GLY A 305 12.10 -16.62 12.43
C GLY A 305 12.31 -18.03 11.87
N SER A 306 12.13 -18.25 10.56
CA SER A 306 12.35 -19.55 9.91
C SER A 306 13.81 -19.90 9.63
N GLY A 307 14.71 -18.93 9.62
CA GLY A 307 16.09 -19.04 9.14
C GLY A 307 16.23 -19.11 7.61
N VAL A 308 15.13 -19.17 6.85
CA VAL A 308 15.15 -19.29 5.39
C VAL A 308 15.14 -17.91 4.75
N GLN A 309 16.12 -17.62 3.89
CA GLN A 309 16.18 -16.39 3.11
C GLN A 309 15.47 -16.57 1.76
N LYS A 310 14.56 -15.65 1.43
CA LYS A 310 13.91 -15.57 0.12
C LYS A 310 14.06 -14.19 -0.47
N ASN A 311 14.17 -14.10 -1.80
CA ASN A 311 14.10 -12.82 -2.51
C ASN A 311 12.64 -12.32 -2.57
N LEU A 312 12.43 -11.07 -3.01
CA LEU A 312 11.09 -10.47 -3.03
C LEU A 312 10.13 -11.07 -4.06
N GLU A 313 10.61 -11.68 -5.16
CA GLU A 313 9.76 -12.40 -6.12
C GLU A 313 9.20 -13.66 -5.46
N GLU A 314 10.04 -14.45 -4.80
CA GLU A 314 9.65 -15.66 -4.09
C GLU A 314 8.64 -15.36 -2.98
N VAL A 315 8.84 -14.27 -2.23
CA VAL A 315 7.90 -13.79 -1.22
C VAL A 315 6.57 -13.38 -1.86
N SER A 316 6.60 -12.62 -2.97
CA SER A 316 5.38 -12.20 -3.68
C SER A 316 4.59 -13.40 -4.23
N LYS A 317 5.29 -14.43 -4.68
CA LYS A 317 4.72 -15.68 -5.18
C LYS A 317 4.05 -16.46 -4.05
N ASP A 318 4.72 -16.62 -2.91
CA ASP A 318 4.17 -17.32 -1.75
C ASP A 318 2.88 -16.66 -1.25
N ILE A 319 2.85 -15.33 -1.15
CA ILE A 319 1.64 -14.57 -0.80
C ILE A 319 0.53 -14.79 -1.85
N SER A 320 0.87 -14.77 -3.14
CA SER A 320 -0.08 -15.04 -4.22
C SER A 320 -0.65 -16.46 -4.13
N ASP A 321 0.19 -17.45 -3.84
CA ASP A 321 -0.20 -18.85 -3.71
C ASP A 321 -1.13 -19.05 -2.50
N ARG A 322 -0.87 -18.38 -1.36
CA ARG A 322 -1.77 -18.34 -0.18
C ARG A 322 -3.15 -17.78 -0.51
N LEU A 323 -3.19 -16.65 -1.23
CA LEU A 323 -4.44 -16.01 -1.66
C LEU A 323 -5.21 -16.89 -2.66
N CYS A 324 -4.52 -17.54 -3.60
CA CYS A 324 -5.14 -18.48 -4.52
C CYS A 324 -5.65 -19.73 -3.79
N GLY A 325 -4.91 -20.19 -2.78
CA GLY A 325 -5.22 -21.33 -1.92
C GLY A 325 -6.61 -21.25 -1.27
N ILE A 326 -7.09 -20.03 -0.97
CA ILE A 326 -8.45 -19.80 -0.47
C ILE A 326 -9.51 -20.47 -1.37
N PHE A 327 -9.29 -20.46 -2.69
CA PHE A 327 -10.20 -20.98 -3.69
C PHE A 327 -9.80 -22.35 -4.24
N LEU A 328 -8.75 -22.98 -3.74
CA LEU A 328 -8.32 -24.32 -4.13
C LEU A 328 -8.88 -25.36 -3.16
N LYS A 329 -8.93 -26.62 -3.60
CA LYS A 329 -9.31 -27.73 -2.72
C LYS A 329 -8.08 -28.11 -1.90
N ASP A 330 -8.25 -28.27 -0.61
CA ASP A 330 -7.24 -28.84 0.28
C ASP A 330 -7.15 -30.37 0.10
N GLU A 331 -6.31 -31.02 0.90
CA GLU A 331 -6.15 -32.48 0.93
C GLU A 331 -7.43 -33.25 1.27
N ASN A 332 -8.38 -32.60 1.95
CA ASN A 332 -9.68 -33.14 2.32
C ASN A 332 -10.78 -32.81 1.30
N GLY A 333 -10.45 -32.12 0.20
CA GLY A 333 -11.39 -31.69 -0.82
C GLY A 333 -12.16 -30.42 -0.49
N ASN A 334 -11.87 -29.76 0.65
CA ASN A 334 -12.56 -28.55 1.11
C ASN A 334 -11.93 -27.28 0.54
N ARG A 335 -12.71 -26.21 0.47
CA ARG A 335 -12.21 -24.87 0.11
C ARG A 335 -12.32 -23.95 1.32
N ALA A 336 -11.29 -23.15 1.58
CA ALA A 336 -11.25 -22.29 2.75
C ALA A 336 -12.44 -21.33 2.78
N PHE A 337 -12.79 -20.71 1.64
CA PHE A 337 -13.90 -19.75 1.57
C PHE A 337 -15.26 -20.33 1.98
N ASN A 338 -15.45 -21.66 1.90
CA ASN A 338 -16.69 -22.32 2.34
C ASN A 338 -16.81 -22.42 3.86
N GLY A 339 -15.78 -22.09 4.63
CA GLY A 339 -15.83 -22.03 6.09
C GLY A 339 -16.17 -23.36 6.77
N GLY A 340 -15.85 -24.49 6.14
CA GLY A 340 -16.14 -25.82 6.67
C GLY A 340 -17.59 -26.28 6.52
N VAL A 341 -18.43 -25.56 5.76
CA VAL A 341 -19.82 -25.96 5.52
C VAL A 341 -19.88 -27.16 4.58
N GLU A 342 -20.27 -28.33 5.12
CA GLU A 342 -20.29 -29.61 4.39
C GLU A 342 -21.08 -29.54 3.08
N LYS A 343 -22.24 -28.87 3.08
CA LYS A 343 -23.06 -28.69 1.89
C LYS A 343 -22.30 -28.01 0.76
N PHE A 344 -21.47 -27.01 1.04
CA PHE A 344 -20.72 -26.29 0.01
C PHE A 344 -19.44 -26.98 -0.41
N ASN A 345 -18.91 -27.91 0.39
CA ASN A 345 -17.71 -28.67 0.05
C ASN A 345 -18.02 -30.00 -0.66
N ASN A 346 -19.11 -30.69 -0.28
CA ASN A 346 -19.32 -32.09 -0.66
C ASN A 346 -20.56 -32.32 -1.54
N ASP A 347 -21.60 -31.48 -1.44
CA ASP A 347 -22.82 -31.67 -2.21
C ASP A 347 -22.53 -31.53 -3.71
N PRO A 348 -22.88 -32.53 -4.55
CA PRO A 348 -22.64 -32.50 -6.00
C PRO A 348 -23.24 -31.29 -6.71
N HIS A 349 -24.27 -30.65 -6.14
CA HIS A 349 -24.92 -29.47 -6.71
C HIS A 349 -24.25 -28.15 -6.33
N PHE A 350 -23.38 -28.12 -5.32
CA PHE A 350 -22.80 -26.87 -4.80
C PHE A 350 -21.27 -26.84 -4.80
N LYS A 351 -20.59 -27.99 -4.70
CA LYS A 351 -19.13 -28.10 -4.48
C LYS A 351 -18.23 -27.42 -5.53
N ASP A 352 -18.77 -27.19 -6.72
CA ASP A 352 -18.02 -26.60 -7.84
C ASP A 352 -18.36 -25.11 -8.05
N TYR A 353 -19.23 -24.51 -7.24
CA TYR A 353 -19.49 -23.07 -7.27
C TYR A 353 -18.42 -22.30 -6.52
N ILE A 354 -17.64 -21.50 -7.26
CA ILE A 354 -16.63 -20.60 -6.70
C ILE A 354 -17.27 -19.27 -6.39
N MET A 355 -17.34 -18.94 -5.10
CA MET A 355 -17.93 -17.69 -4.62
C MET A 355 -16.83 -16.69 -4.27
N PHE A 356 -17.01 -15.45 -4.72
CA PHE A 356 -16.14 -14.35 -4.32
C PHE A 356 -16.82 -13.56 -3.20
N PHE A 357 -16.07 -13.35 -2.12
CA PHE A 357 -16.53 -12.63 -0.95
C PHE A 357 -15.87 -11.25 -0.87
N GLU A 358 -16.48 -10.37 -0.09
CA GLU A 358 -15.98 -9.04 0.19
C GLU A 358 -14.59 -9.06 0.83
N TYR A 359 -14.44 -9.89 1.86
CA TYR A 359 -13.18 -10.15 2.56
C TYR A 359 -13.17 -11.58 3.12
N PHE A 360 -12.02 -11.99 3.65
CA PHE A 360 -11.81 -13.35 4.13
C PHE A 360 -11.30 -13.34 5.56
N HIS A 361 -11.70 -14.33 6.34
CA HIS A 361 -11.30 -14.42 7.74
C HIS A 361 -9.78 -14.55 7.87
N GLY A 362 -9.17 -13.69 8.68
CA GLY A 362 -7.72 -13.52 8.77
C GLY A 362 -6.94 -14.77 9.19
N ASP A 363 -7.58 -15.73 9.85
CA ASP A 363 -6.93 -16.97 10.34
C ASP A 363 -7.36 -18.28 9.68
N ASN A 364 -8.46 -18.31 8.92
CA ASN A 364 -8.98 -19.57 8.35
C ASN A 364 -9.50 -19.43 6.92
N GLY A 365 -9.43 -18.22 6.33
CA GLY A 365 -9.78 -17.99 4.95
C GLY A 365 -11.26 -18.15 4.60
N ARG A 366 -12.18 -18.32 5.57
CA ARG A 366 -13.62 -18.35 5.26
C ARG A 366 -14.09 -17.05 4.64
N GLY A 367 -15.01 -17.12 3.69
CA GLY A 367 -15.63 -15.95 3.09
C GLY A 367 -16.50 -15.18 4.08
N VAL A 368 -16.44 -13.85 4.04
CA VAL A 368 -17.21 -12.95 4.91
C VAL A 368 -17.72 -11.75 4.10
N GLY A 369 -18.84 -11.17 4.53
CA GLY A 369 -19.48 -10.04 3.86
C GLY A 369 -20.27 -10.46 2.63
N ALA A 370 -20.43 -9.53 1.68
CA ALA A 370 -21.20 -9.79 0.45
C ALA A 370 -20.62 -10.98 -0.34
N SER A 371 -21.48 -11.93 -0.70
CA SER A 371 -21.14 -13.03 -1.61
C SER A 371 -21.51 -12.62 -3.05
N HIS A 372 -20.69 -13.00 -4.04
CA HIS A 372 -20.63 -12.44 -5.41
C HIS A 372 -19.88 -11.11 -5.57
N GLN A 373 -18.87 -10.85 -4.73
CA GLN A 373 -17.94 -9.73 -4.92
C GLN A 373 -16.93 -10.01 -6.06
N THR A 374 -17.41 -10.19 -7.29
CA THR A 374 -16.58 -10.14 -8.52
C THR A 374 -16.12 -8.71 -8.85
N GLY A 375 -16.09 -7.83 -7.84
CA GLY A 375 -15.33 -6.58 -7.83
C GLY A 375 -13.86 -6.86 -7.55
N TRP A 376 -13.31 -6.33 -6.46
CA TRP A 376 -11.87 -6.42 -6.18
C TRP A 376 -11.35 -7.84 -5.95
N THR A 377 -12.17 -8.81 -5.52
CA THR A 377 -11.73 -10.19 -5.28
C THR A 377 -11.35 -10.90 -6.59
N SER A 378 -11.87 -10.42 -7.73
CA SER A 378 -11.49 -10.90 -9.06
C SER A 378 -10.00 -10.67 -9.40
N THR A 379 -9.29 -9.82 -8.66
CA THR A 379 -7.83 -9.65 -8.78
C THR A 379 -7.06 -10.96 -8.58
N VAL A 380 -7.67 -11.98 -7.95
CA VAL A 380 -7.11 -13.34 -7.92
C VAL A 380 -6.74 -13.88 -9.30
N ALA A 381 -7.50 -13.54 -10.36
CA ALA A 381 -7.18 -13.96 -11.72
C ALA A 381 -5.80 -13.43 -12.17
N LYS A 382 -5.46 -12.22 -11.73
CA LYS A 382 -4.17 -11.61 -12.00
C LYS A 382 -3.05 -12.23 -11.14
N LEU A 383 -3.35 -12.66 -9.91
CA LEU A 383 -2.40 -13.38 -9.05
C LEU A 383 -2.06 -14.77 -9.61
N ILE A 384 -3.03 -15.47 -10.21
CA ILE A 384 -2.82 -16.76 -10.89
C ILE A 384 -1.97 -16.59 -12.14
N GLN A 385 -2.21 -15.51 -12.91
CA GLN A 385 -1.50 -15.21 -14.15
C GLN A 385 -0.88 -13.80 -14.12
N PRO A 386 0.20 -13.59 -13.36
CA PRO A 386 0.79 -12.26 -13.14
C PRO A 386 1.41 -11.68 -14.42
N ARG A 387 1.83 -12.54 -15.36
CA ARG A 387 2.35 -12.14 -16.66
C ARG A 387 1.48 -12.72 -17.77
N LEU A 388 1.14 -11.89 -18.76
CA LEU A 388 0.57 -12.38 -20.01
C LEU A 388 1.67 -13.19 -20.70
N THR A 389 1.61 -14.52 -20.57
CA THR A 389 2.36 -15.42 -21.44
C THR A 389 1.85 -15.21 -22.85
N GLN A 390 2.73 -14.83 -23.78
CA GLN A 390 2.39 -14.86 -25.20
C GLN A 390 1.91 -16.28 -25.51
N LYS A 391 0.66 -16.39 -25.99
CA LYS A 391 0.08 -17.66 -26.45
C LYS A 391 0.61 -17.98 -27.83
#